data_AF-A0A7M3WZP0-F1
#
_entry.id   AF-A0A7M3WZP0-F1
#
_cell.length_a   1.000
_cell.length_b   1.000
_cell.length_c   1.000
_cell.angle_alpha   90.00
_cell.angle_beta   90.00
_cell.angle_gamma   90.00
#
_symmetry.space_group_name_H-M   'P 1'
#
loop_
_entity.id
_entity.type
_entity.pdbx_description
1 polymer ?
#
loop_
_entity_poly.entity_id
_entity_poly.type
_entity_poly.pdbx_seq_one_letter_code
_entity_poly.pdbx_strand_id
1 'polypeptide(L)'
;RGKAPEGLPQRLMALLHETGRITRQEAASMLPVRLLTAEQNILALDMCAAPGSKTTQLGERLHPEGVVVANEPVSGRLNMLVSNKSRLGLANIVVTQHDGRHFGRLPPPGFDAVIADVPCTGTATTRKNRDVWWDWTPKEGRKMFRMQVEITARGASLLVPGGHLMYSTCSLDPVENEAVVAEVLRRCPYLELVPLELEGIALHQGLTSWPVLDESGTPVPPQETDGLPFFSQAHLAPNERMAMGIGAKEQEQAIVAQFPLCLRLWHEDN
;
A
#
# COMPACT_ATOMS: atom_id res chain seq x y z
N ARG A 1 -7.87 2.57 -22.84
CA ARG A 1 -6.68 3.31 -22.32
C ARG A 1 -7.01 4.79 -22.44
N GLY A 2 -6.87 5.59 -21.38
CA GLY A 2 -7.02 7.06 -21.46
C GLY A 2 -5.90 7.68 -22.29
N LYS A 3 -5.96 7.48 -23.61
CA LYS A 3 -5.12 8.14 -24.59
C LYS A 3 -5.84 9.41 -24.99
N ALA A 4 -5.15 10.54 -24.92
CA ALA A 4 -5.65 11.75 -25.54
C ALA A 4 -5.86 11.49 -27.04
N PRO A 5 -6.89 12.12 -27.66
CA PRO A 5 -7.05 12.09 -29.11
C PRO A 5 -5.76 12.52 -29.81
N GLU A 6 -5.46 11.89 -30.94
CA GLU A 6 -4.28 12.20 -31.75
C GLU A 6 -4.28 13.67 -32.19
N GLY A 7 -3.09 14.23 -32.39
CA GLY A 7 -2.90 15.63 -32.80
C GLY A 7 -2.70 16.58 -31.63
N LEU A 8 -3.40 17.72 -31.64
CA LEU A 8 -3.19 18.81 -30.68
C LEU A 8 -3.37 18.39 -29.22
N PRO A 9 -4.41 17.62 -28.82
CA PRO A 9 -4.62 17.24 -27.41
C PRO A 9 -3.48 16.38 -26.86
N GLN A 10 -3.01 15.39 -27.64
CA GLN A 10 -1.89 14.56 -27.25
C GLN A 10 -0.61 15.37 -27.08
N ARG A 11 -0.31 16.29 -28.02
CA ARG A 11 0.85 17.19 -27.93
C ARG A 11 0.76 18.10 -26.72
N LEU A 12 -0.41 18.67 -26.44
CA LEU A 12 -0.62 19.54 -25.29
C LEU A 12 -0.41 18.76 -23.98
N MET A 13 -0.97 17.57 -23.85
CA MET A 13 -0.79 16.72 -22.67
C MET A 13 0.68 16.34 -22.45
N ALA A 14 1.42 16.04 -23.53
CA ALA A 14 2.85 15.80 -23.44
C ALA A 14 3.61 17.04 -22.94
N LEU A 15 3.36 18.22 -23.52
CA LEU A 15 4.00 19.47 -23.10
C LEU A 15 3.68 19.84 -21.65
N LEU A 16 2.42 19.71 -21.23
CA LEU A 16 2.02 19.95 -19.85
C LEU A 16 2.71 18.97 -18.90
N HIS A 17 2.90 17.72 -19.32
CA HIS A 17 3.64 16.74 -18.53
C HIS A 17 5.13 17.09 -18.45
N GLU A 18 5.80 17.27 -19.58
CA GLU A 18 7.23 17.59 -19.66
C GLU A 18 7.60 18.83 -18.86
N THR A 19 6.71 19.83 -18.84
CA THR A 19 6.91 21.07 -18.09
C THR A 19 6.46 21.02 -16.64
N GLY A 20 6.08 19.85 -16.13
CA GLY A 20 5.71 19.67 -14.73
C GLY A 20 4.34 20.22 -14.33
N ARG A 21 3.52 20.66 -15.29
CA ARG A 21 2.18 21.22 -15.00
C ARG A 21 1.13 20.16 -14.71
N ILE A 22 1.32 18.95 -15.27
CA ILE A 22 0.48 17.79 -14.97
C ILE A 22 1.32 16.53 -14.79
N THR A 23 0.83 15.60 -13.98
CA THR A 23 1.37 14.25 -13.88
C THR A 23 0.27 13.25 -14.19
N ARG A 24 0.57 12.28 -15.07
CA ARG A 24 -0.36 11.20 -15.37
C ARG A 24 -0.28 10.18 -14.25
N GLN A 25 -1.37 10.01 -13.52
CA GLN A 25 -1.50 9.03 -12.47
C GLN A 25 -2.88 8.36 -12.60
N GLU A 26 -2.96 7.10 -12.21
CA GLU A 26 -4.23 6.38 -12.15
C GLU A 26 -5.08 6.86 -10.98
N ALA A 27 -6.40 6.96 -11.18
CA ALA A 27 -7.37 7.37 -10.17
C ALA A 27 -7.21 6.55 -8.86
N ALA A 28 -7.23 5.22 -8.93
CA ALA A 28 -7.01 4.35 -7.76
C ALA A 28 -5.66 4.61 -7.07
N SER A 29 -4.60 4.90 -7.83
CA SER A 29 -3.29 5.23 -7.26
C SER A 29 -3.25 6.60 -6.57
N MET A 30 -4.22 7.48 -6.79
CA MET A 30 -4.32 8.77 -6.10
C MET A 30 -4.95 8.65 -4.71
N LEU A 31 -5.72 7.59 -4.47
CA LEU A 31 -6.54 7.43 -3.27
C LEU A 31 -5.75 7.38 -1.97
N PRO A 32 -4.62 6.64 -1.85
CA PRO A 32 -3.89 6.56 -0.59
C PRO A 32 -3.45 7.94 -0.07
N VAL A 33 -2.98 8.83 -0.96
CA VAL A 33 -2.57 10.19 -0.57
C VAL A 33 -3.77 11.10 -0.31
N ARG A 34 -4.90 10.87 -1.00
CA ARG A 34 -6.14 11.63 -0.77
C ARG A 34 -6.79 11.30 0.56
N LEU A 35 -6.83 10.02 0.92
CA LEU A 35 -7.42 9.49 2.15
C LEU A 35 -6.54 9.70 3.38
N LEU A 36 -5.25 9.94 3.19
CA LEU A 36 -4.34 10.28 4.29
C LEU A 36 -4.74 11.63 4.89
N THR A 37 -5.21 11.62 6.14
CA THR A 37 -5.43 12.83 6.93
C THR A 37 -4.08 13.33 7.42
N ALA A 38 -3.65 14.48 6.90
CA ALA A 38 -2.36 15.06 7.19
C ALA A 38 -2.49 16.59 7.13
N GLU A 39 -1.97 17.26 8.16
CA GLU A 39 -1.75 18.71 8.17
C GLU A 39 -0.68 19.08 7.15
N GLN A 40 -0.61 20.35 6.76
CA GLN A 40 0.33 20.80 5.73
C GLN A 40 1.78 20.87 6.25
N ASN A 41 2.00 21.12 7.54
CA ASN A 41 3.31 21.30 8.15
C ASN A 41 3.78 20.04 8.89
N ILE A 42 3.89 18.93 8.15
CA ILE A 42 4.28 17.63 8.73
C ILE A 42 5.51 17.05 8.05
N LEU A 43 6.16 16.11 8.74
CA LEU A 43 7.20 15.24 8.18
C LEU A 43 6.58 13.88 7.81
N ALA A 44 6.49 13.61 6.50
CA ALA A 44 5.94 12.37 5.99
C ALA A 44 7.00 11.44 5.38
N LEU A 45 6.75 10.13 5.41
CA LEU A 45 7.59 9.10 4.81
C LEU A 45 6.81 8.29 3.77
N ASP A 46 7.36 8.16 2.57
CA ASP A 46 6.94 7.20 1.55
C ASP A 46 7.94 6.03 1.53
N MET A 47 7.52 4.87 2.02
CA MET A 47 8.39 3.70 2.23
C MET A 47 8.87 3.07 0.92
N CYS A 48 8.09 3.21 -0.16
CA CYS A 48 8.28 2.52 -1.44
C CYS A 48 7.94 3.47 -2.60
N ALA A 49 8.74 4.52 -2.73
CA ALA A 49 8.38 5.73 -3.43
C ALA A 49 8.32 5.61 -4.97
N ALA A 50 9.17 4.80 -5.62
CA ALA A 50 9.24 4.86 -7.08
C ALA A 50 8.01 4.22 -7.75
N PRO A 51 7.54 4.73 -8.90
CA PRO A 51 8.15 5.77 -9.73
C PRO A 51 7.95 7.22 -9.23
N GLY A 52 7.24 7.43 -8.13
CA GLY A 52 7.14 8.72 -7.45
C GLY A 52 5.77 9.39 -7.50
N SER A 53 4.74 8.79 -8.10
CA SER A 53 3.45 9.46 -8.27
C SER A 53 2.79 9.82 -6.93
N LYS A 54 2.79 8.90 -5.96
CA LYS A 54 2.28 9.16 -4.61
C LYS A 54 3.16 10.14 -3.85
N THR A 55 4.48 9.98 -3.93
CA THR A 55 5.45 10.92 -3.35
C THR A 55 5.23 12.34 -3.85
N THR A 56 5.08 12.54 -5.16
CA THR A 56 4.91 13.88 -5.73
C THR A 56 3.55 14.45 -5.41
N GLN A 57 2.49 13.63 -5.42
CA GLN A 57 1.16 14.05 -5.00
C GLN A 57 1.14 14.50 -3.53
N LEU A 58 1.86 13.80 -2.65
CA LEU A 58 2.00 14.18 -1.25
C LEU A 58 2.87 15.43 -1.10
N GLY A 59 3.98 15.51 -1.85
CA GLY A 59 4.86 16.68 -1.86
C GLY A 59 4.14 17.96 -2.30
N GLU A 60 3.31 17.88 -3.33
CA GLU A 60 2.42 18.98 -3.78
C GLU A 60 1.43 19.39 -2.68
N ARG A 61 0.83 18.42 -1.99
CA ARG A 61 -0.15 18.68 -0.91
C ARG A 61 0.48 19.35 0.31
N LEU A 62 1.71 18.98 0.66
CA LEU A 62 2.43 19.49 1.83
C LEU A 62 3.24 20.77 1.54
N HIS A 63 3.41 21.13 0.26
CA HIS A 63 4.18 22.30 -0.12
C HIS A 63 3.48 23.60 0.35
N PRO A 64 4.22 24.60 0.87
CA PRO A 64 5.70 24.65 1.00
C PRO A 64 6.24 24.16 2.35
N GLU A 65 5.39 23.90 3.34
CA GLU A 65 5.79 23.79 4.75
C GLU A 65 6.25 22.39 5.15
N GLY A 66 5.51 21.36 4.73
CA GLY A 66 5.80 19.97 5.08
C GLY A 66 6.83 19.33 4.15
N VAL A 67 7.44 18.25 4.62
CA VAL A 67 8.54 17.54 3.95
C VAL A 67 8.15 16.08 3.73
N VAL A 68 8.45 15.55 2.54
CA VAL A 68 8.30 14.11 2.24
C VAL A 68 9.67 13.47 2.11
N VAL A 69 9.95 12.48 2.96
CA VAL A 69 11.08 11.56 2.78
C VAL A 69 10.61 10.41 1.89
N ALA A 70 11.22 10.28 0.72
CA ALA A 70 10.88 9.29 -0.30
C ALA A 70 11.96 8.21 -0.35
N ASN A 71 11.62 6.98 0.03
CA ASN A 71 12.54 5.86 0.05
C ASN A 71 12.31 4.93 -1.14
N GLU A 72 13.37 4.63 -1.90
CA GLU A 72 13.35 3.60 -2.95
C GLU A 72 14.62 2.75 -2.86
N PRO A 73 14.53 1.44 -2.58
CA PRO A 73 15.73 0.59 -2.47
C PRO A 73 16.44 0.35 -3.81
N VAL A 74 15.70 0.33 -4.93
CA VAL A 74 16.25 -0.04 -6.23
C VAL A 74 16.81 1.19 -6.95
N SER A 75 18.14 1.26 -7.09
CA SER A 75 18.86 2.37 -7.73
C SER A 75 18.32 2.73 -9.13
N GLY A 76 17.97 1.73 -9.95
CA GLY A 76 17.37 1.96 -11.28
C GLY A 76 16.03 2.69 -11.22
N ARG A 77 15.20 2.43 -10.20
CA ARG A 77 13.90 3.08 -10.00
C ARG A 77 14.04 4.43 -9.30
N LEU A 78 15.07 4.60 -8.47
CA LEU A 78 15.42 5.87 -7.81
C LEU A 78 15.60 7.00 -8.83
N ASN A 79 16.26 6.72 -9.96
CA ASN A 79 16.47 7.72 -11.02
C ASN A 79 15.14 8.26 -11.60
N MET A 80 14.12 7.41 -11.72
CA MET A 80 12.79 7.85 -12.17
C MET A 80 12.13 8.75 -11.13
N LEU A 81 12.24 8.41 -9.84
CA LEU A 81 11.74 9.23 -8.74
C LEU A 81 12.40 10.62 -8.74
N VAL A 82 13.73 10.68 -8.85
CA VAL A 82 14.51 11.94 -8.90
C VAL A 82 14.12 12.78 -10.13
N SER A 83 13.95 12.15 -11.29
CA SER A 83 13.51 12.81 -12.52
C SER A 83 12.10 13.39 -12.36
N ASN A 84 11.16 12.62 -11.82
CA ASN A 84 9.77 13.06 -11.60
C ASN A 84 9.68 14.21 -10.60
N LYS A 85 10.41 14.13 -9.47
CA LYS A 85 10.52 15.22 -8.50
C LYS A 85 11.06 16.49 -9.17
N SER A 86 12.19 16.37 -9.89
CA SER A 86 12.86 17.51 -10.53
C SER A 86 11.98 18.17 -11.58
N ARG A 87 11.26 17.38 -12.38
CA ARG A 87 10.30 17.86 -13.38
C ARG A 87 9.20 18.72 -12.78
N LEU A 88 8.73 18.40 -11.58
CA LEU A 88 7.70 19.15 -10.86
C LEU A 88 8.25 20.34 -10.05
N GLY A 89 9.57 20.47 -9.91
CA GLY A 89 10.19 21.56 -9.16
C GLY A 89 9.93 21.52 -7.65
N LEU A 90 9.57 20.36 -7.09
CA LEU A 90 9.25 20.22 -5.67
C LEU A 90 10.53 20.18 -4.81
N ALA A 91 10.73 21.24 -4.01
CA ALA A 91 11.90 21.37 -3.14
C ALA A 91 11.78 20.58 -1.83
N ASN A 92 10.55 20.27 -1.40
CA ASN A 92 10.22 19.66 -0.11
C ASN A 92 10.22 18.12 -0.11
N ILE A 93 10.89 17.48 -1.07
CA ILE A 93 11.02 16.02 -1.14
C ILE A 93 12.49 15.62 -0.92
N VAL A 94 12.78 14.79 0.08
CA VAL A 94 14.11 14.23 0.33
C VAL A 94 14.14 12.79 -0.18
N VAL A 95 15.07 12.45 -1.06
CA VAL A 95 15.16 11.09 -1.62
C VAL A 95 16.21 10.28 -0.85
N THR A 96 15.85 9.06 -0.48
CA THR A 96 16.73 8.10 0.23
C THR A 96 16.70 6.74 -0.46
N GLN A 97 17.77 5.96 -0.27
CA GLN A 97 17.91 4.63 -0.87
C GLN A 97 18.25 3.60 0.21
N HIS A 98 17.21 3.09 0.88
CA HIS A 98 17.33 2.04 1.88
C HIS A 98 16.33 0.91 1.61
N ASP A 99 16.66 -0.29 2.10
CA ASP A 99 15.66 -1.36 2.23
C ASP A 99 14.59 -0.91 3.25
N GLY A 100 13.34 -0.81 2.81
CA GLY A 100 12.22 -0.34 3.64
C GLY A 100 12.03 -1.17 4.91
N ARG A 101 12.40 -2.46 4.89
CA ARG A 101 12.35 -3.33 6.08
C ARG A 101 13.33 -2.90 7.17
N HIS A 102 14.41 -2.24 6.78
CA HIS A 102 15.53 -1.84 7.62
C HIS A 102 15.77 -0.32 7.59
N PHE A 103 14.75 0.47 7.24
CA PHE A 103 14.86 1.92 7.19
C PHE A 103 15.39 2.46 8.53
N GLY A 104 16.31 3.44 8.54
CA GLY A 104 16.97 3.89 9.78
C GLY A 104 16.00 4.47 10.82
N ARG A 105 16.35 4.39 12.11
CA ARG A 105 15.57 5.11 13.15
C ARG A 105 15.82 6.60 13.01
N LEU A 106 14.76 7.40 12.98
CA LEU A 106 14.85 8.84 13.14
C LEU A 106 14.93 9.16 14.65
N PRO A 107 15.75 10.13 15.10
CA PRO A 107 15.58 10.67 16.44
C PRO A 107 14.15 11.22 16.63
N PRO A 108 13.63 11.27 17.88
CA PRO A 108 12.34 11.87 18.16
C PRO A 108 12.20 13.27 17.53
N PRO A 109 11.00 13.66 17.05
CA PRO A 109 9.72 13.01 17.31
C PRO A 109 9.40 11.79 16.44
N GLY A 110 9.87 11.72 15.19
CA GLY A 110 9.52 10.67 14.22
C GLY A 110 8.82 11.24 12.99
N PHE A 111 8.03 10.43 12.28
CA PHE A 111 7.19 10.87 11.16
C PHE A 111 5.74 11.03 11.59
N ASP A 112 5.09 12.10 11.14
CA ASP A 112 3.67 12.36 11.41
C ASP A 112 2.77 11.50 10.51
N ALA A 113 3.25 11.17 9.31
CA ALA A 113 2.54 10.31 8.39
C ALA A 113 3.47 9.36 7.63
N VAL A 114 3.01 8.12 7.41
CA VAL A 114 3.74 7.10 6.66
C VAL A 114 2.84 6.51 5.58
N ILE A 115 3.29 6.52 4.34
CA ILE A 115 2.69 5.78 3.23
C ILE A 115 3.48 4.50 3.01
N ALA A 116 2.81 3.37 3.17
CA ALA A 116 3.29 2.03 2.87
C ALA A 116 2.53 1.49 1.64
N ASP A 117 2.84 2.05 0.47
CA ASP A 117 2.41 1.51 -0.82
C ASP A 117 3.35 0.37 -1.23
N VAL A 118 3.11 -0.80 -0.64
CA VAL A 118 4.08 -1.90 -0.67
C VAL A 118 4.09 -2.63 -2.02
N PRO A 119 5.25 -3.21 -2.42
CA PRO A 119 5.30 -4.13 -3.55
C PRO A 119 4.32 -5.29 -3.34
N CYS A 120 3.56 -5.61 -4.38
CA CYS A 120 2.55 -6.67 -4.37
C CYS A 120 2.52 -7.39 -5.72
N THR A 121 1.73 -8.46 -5.81
CA THR A 121 1.57 -9.22 -7.07
C THR A 121 0.89 -8.40 -8.18
N GLY A 122 0.18 -7.33 -7.82
CA GLY A 122 -0.47 -6.43 -8.79
C GLY A 122 -1.69 -7.04 -9.49
N THR A 123 -2.37 -8.02 -8.89
CA THR A 123 -3.55 -8.70 -9.48
C THR A 123 -4.69 -7.76 -9.85
N ALA A 124 -4.84 -6.61 -9.19
CA ALA A 124 -5.83 -5.60 -9.57
C ALA A 124 -5.44 -4.81 -10.84
N THR A 125 -4.22 -5.02 -11.36
CA THR A 125 -3.70 -4.32 -12.55
C THR A 125 -3.86 -5.12 -13.85
N THR A 126 -4.51 -6.30 -13.82
CA THR A 126 -4.71 -7.20 -14.98
C THR A 126 -5.31 -6.51 -16.21
N ARG A 127 -6.16 -5.49 -16.01
CA ARG A 127 -6.66 -4.62 -17.10
C ARG A 127 -5.54 -3.93 -17.89
N LYS A 128 -4.46 -3.54 -17.22
CA LYS A 128 -3.32 -2.81 -17.79
C LYS A 128 -2.18 -3.75 -18.16
N ASN A 129 -1.90 -4.72 -17.31
CA ASN A 129 -0.87 -5.72 -17.46
C ASN A 129 -1.53 -7.11 -17.48
N ARG A 130 -1.95 -7.54 -18.67
CA ARG A 130 -2.71 -8.79 -18.85
C ARG A 130 -1.91 -10.02 -18.47
N ASP A 131 -0.58 -9.94 -18.54
CA ASP A 131 0.33 -11.06 -18.26
C ASP A 131 0.24 -11.49 -16.79
N VAL A 132 -0.07 -10.56 -15.88
CA VAL A 132 -0.31 -10.84 -14.45
C VAL A 132 -1.37 -11.92 -14.26
N TRP A 133 -2.41 -11.97 -15.10
CA TRP A 133 -3.47 -12.97 -14.96
C TRP A 133 -2.96 -14.39 -15.17
N TRP A 134 -2.02 -14.57 -16.09
CA TRP A 134 -1.49 -15.89 -16.46
C TRP A 134 -0.35 -16.32 -15.56
N ASP A 135 0.44 -15.37 -15.06
CA ASP A 135 1.61 -15.62 -14.22
C ASP A 135 1.26 -15.73 -12.72
N TRP A 136 0.10 -15.23 -12.32
CA TRP A 136 -0.28 -15.20 -10.91
C TRP A 136 -0.59 -16.60 -10.37
N THR A 137 -0.08 -16.87 -9.17
CA THR A 137 -0.44 -18.05 -8.37
C THR A 137 -0.57 -17.63 -6.90
N PRO A 138 -1.40 -18.30 -6.08
CA PRO A 138 -1.54 -18.00 -4.65
C PRO A 138 -0.21 -18.04 -3.87
N LYS A 139 0.74 -18.85 -4.35
CA LYS A 139 2.10 -18.92 -3.82
C LYS A 139 2.84 -17.59 -3.88
N GLU A 140 2.67 -16.80 -4.95
CA GLU A 140 3.36 -15.51 -5.06
C GLU A 140 2.78 -14.47 -4.08
N GLY A 141 1.47 -14.51 -3.79
CA GLY A 141 0.87 -13.71 -2.72
C GLY A 141 1.47 -14.04 -1.34
N ARG A 142 1.53 -15.33 -0.99
CA ARG A 142 2.17 -15.81 0.26
C ARG A 142 3.64 -15.41 0.38
N LYS A 143 4.37 -15.43 -0.73
CA LYS A 143 5.78 -15.03 -0.76
C LYS A 143 5.97 -13.52 -0.50
N MET A 144 5.07 -12.68 -1.01
CA MET A 144 5.12 -11.23 -0.80
C MET A 144 4.73 -10.82 0.61
N PHE A 145 3.81 -11.56 1.24
CA PHE A 145 3.26 -11.29 2.57
C PHE A 145 4.31 -10.84 3.60
N ARG A 146 5.38 -11.62 3.77
CA ARG A 146 6.40 -11.34 4.79
C ARG A 146 7.06 -9.98 4.56
N MET A 147 7.38 -9.64 3.31
CA MET A 147 7.99 -8.36 2.96
C MET A 147 7.03 -7.21 3.24
N GLN A 148 5.75 -7.36 2.88
CA GLN A 148 4.72 -6.35 3.09
C GLN A 148 4.53 -6.07 4.58
N VAL A 149 4.42 -7.13 5.41
CA VAL A 149 4.34 -7.00 6.87
C VAL A 149 5.58 -6.32 7.45
N GLU A 150 6.79 -6.74 7.04
CA GLU A 150 8.04 -6.16 7.56
C GLU A 150 8.18 -4.67 7.21
N ILE A 151 7.83 -4.26 5.99
CA ILE A 151 7.86 -2.86 5.56
C ILE A 151 6.83 -2.05 6.35
N THR A 152 5.58 -2.52 6.43
CA THR A 152 4.51 -1.79 7.11
C THR A 152 4.76 -1.68 8.62
N ALA A 153 5.19 -2.76 9.27
CA ALA A 153 5.55 -2.73 10.69
C ALA A 153 6.77 -1.82 10.94
N ARG A 154 7.73 -1.75 10.01
CA ARG A 154 8.83 -0.79 10.12
C ARG A 154 8.32 0.65 10.04
N GLY A 155 7.44 0.96 9.08
CA GLY A 155 6.76 2.25 8.99
C GLY A 155 6.02 2.61 10.27
N ALA A 156 5.27 1.67 10.84
CA ALA A 156 4.56 1.84 12.10
C ALA A 156 5.49 2.18 13.27
N SER A 157 6.70 1.62 13.32
CA SER A 157 7.69 1.89 14.37
C SER A 157 8.37 3.27 14.26
N LEU A 158 8.16 3.97 13.15
CA LEU A 158 8.73 5.28 12.86
C LEU A 158 7.71 6.42 13.05
N LEU A 159 6.46 6.09 13.34
CA LEU A 159 5.39 7.05 13.56
C LEU A 159 5.47 7.70 14.93
N VAL A 160 5.12 8.98 14.98
CA VAL A 160 4.83 9.69 16.23
C VAL A 160 3.51 9.20 16.82
N PRO A 161 3.29 9.30 18.14
CA PRO A 161 1.96 9.11 18.73
C PRO A 161 0.94 10.06 18.09
N GLY A 162 -0.18 9.52 17.63
CA GLY A 162 -1.21 10.27 16.89
C GLY A 162 -0.94 10.45 15.39
N GLY A 163 0.20 9.97 14.88
CA GLY A 163 0.50 9.95 13.46
C GLY A 163 -0.31 8.91 12.68
N HIS A 164 -0.32 9.04 11.35
CA HIS A 164 -1.14 8.20 10.47
C HIS A 164 -0.31 7.29 9.57
N LEU A 165 -0.65 5.99 9.55
CA LEU A 165 -0.12 5.03 8.58
C LEU A 165 -1.17 4.74 7.50
N MET A 166 -0.80 4.92 6.24
CA MET A 166 -1.61 4.48 5.09
C MET A 166 -0.95 3.25 4.47
N TYR A 167 -1.62 2.10 4.56
CA TYR A 167 -1.23 0.87 3.87
C TYR A 167 -2.05 0.74 2.58
N SER A 168 -1.38 0.50 1.45
CA SER A 168 -2.07 0.27 0.17
C SER A 168 -1.37 -0.76 -0.70
N THR A 169 -2.15 -1.48 -1.50
CA THR A 169 -1.67 -2.37 -2.55
C THR A 169 -2.52 -2.19 -3.82
N CYS A 170 -2.05 -2.75 -4.93
CA CYS A 170 -2.86 -2.97 -6.13
C CYS A 170 -3.14 -4.47 -6.35
N SER A 171 -3.40 -5.20 -5.26
CA SER A 171 -3.78 -6.62 -5.27
C SER A 171 -5.22 -6.84 -4.83
N LEU A 172 -5.89 -7.84 -5.41
CA LEU A 172 -7.21 -8.32 -4.98
C LEU A 172 -7.09 -9.45 -3.93
N ASP A 173 -5.90 -10.03 -3.77
CA ASP A 173 -5.63 -11.17 -2.91
C ASP A 173 -5.73 -10.76 -1.42
N PRO A 174 -6.62 -11.35 -0.62
CA PRO A 174 -6.71 -11.05 0.81
C PRO A 174 -5.43 -11.39 1.58
N VAL A 175 -4.61 -12.33 1.10
CA VAL A 175 -3.31 -12.64 1.71
C VAL A 175 -2.37 -11.43 1.65
N GLU A 176 -2.45 -10.62 0.60
CA GLU A 176 -1.66 -9.38 0.47
C GLU A 176 -2.36 -8.16 1.07
N ASN A 177 -3.56 -8.31 1.63
CA ASN A 177 -4.37 -7.18 2.10
C ASN A 177 -4.77 -7.39 3.56
N GLU A 178 -5.95 -7.96 3.81
CA GLU A 178 -6.48 -8.11 5.16
C GLU A 178 -5.58 -8.99 6.05
N ALA A 179 -4.91 -10.01 5.50
CA ALA A 179 -3.97 -10.81 6.27
C ALA A 179 -2.74 -9.98 6.71
N VAL A 180 -2.22 -9.10 5.85
CA VAL A 180 -1.09 -8.21 6.18
C VAL A 180 -1.51 -7.24 7.27
N VAL A 181 -2.67 -6.61 7.13
CA VAL A 181 -3.24 -5.70 8.13
C VAL A 181 -3.43 -6.42 9.47
N ALA A 182 -3.99 -7.63 9.46
CA ALA A 182 -4.14 -8.46 10.66
C ALA A 182 -2.81 -8.67 11.38
N GLU A 183 -1.78 -9.08 10.64
CA GLU A 183 -0.47 -9.37 11.19
C GLU A 183 0.24 -8.11 11.71
N VAL A 184 0.06 -6.97 11.03
CA VAL A 184 0.58 -5.68 11.50
C VAL A 184 -0.10 -5.29 12.81
N LEU A 185 -1.43 -5.39 12.93
CA LEU A 185 -2.16 -5.10 14.18
C LEU A 185 -1.75 -6.04 15.33
N ARG A 186 -1.41 -7.30 15.02
CA ARG A 186 -0.84 -8.22 16.03
C ARG A 186 0.52 -7.78 16.56
N ARG A 187 1.40 -7.28 15.67
CA ARG A 187 2.77 -6.85 16.01
C ARG A 187 2.84 -5.45 16.60
N CYS A 188 1.92 -4.59 16.21
CA CYS A 188 1.85 -3.18 16.55
C CYS A 188 0.51 -2.90 17.25
N PRO A 189 0.31 -3.36 18.50
CA PRO A 189 -0.97 -3.21 19.22
C PRO A 189 -1.31 -1.77 19.59
N TYR A 190 -0.40 -0.83 19.34
CA TYR A 190 -0.60 0.62 19.48
C TYR A 190 -1.22 1.25 18.23
N LEU A 191 -1.52 0.47 17.19
CA LEU A 191 -2.26 0.91 16.01
C LEU A 191 -3.72 0.47 16.10
N GLU A 192 -4.58 1.29 15.50
CA GLU A 192 -5.99 0.97 15.25
C GLU A 192 -6.35 1.41 13.82
N LEU A 193 -7.33 0.76 13.21
CA LEU A 193 -7.87 1.19 11.93
C LEU A 193 -8.79 2.38 12.12
N VAL A 194 -8.63 3.38 11.26
CA VAL A 194 -9.42 4.61 11.27
C VAL A 194 -10.42 4.55 10.11
N PRO A 195 -11.69 4.94 10.31
CA PRO A 195 -12.66 5.01 9.22
C PRO A 195 -12.20 6.01 8.15
N LEU A 196 -12.36 5.60 6.90
CA LEU A 196 -12.05 6.39 5.73
C LEU A 196 -13.32 6.55 4.90
N GLU A 197 -13.63 7.79 4.52
CA GLU A 197 -14.77 8.12 3.68
C GLU A 197 -14.32 8.89 2.45
N LEU A 198 -14.91 8.57 1.30
CA LEU A 198 -14.65 9.27 0.05
C LEU A 198 -15.94 9.48 -0.71
N GLU A 199 -16.30 10.75 -0.92
CA GLU A 199 -17.49 11.10 -1.68
C GLU A 199 -17.35 10.71 -3.16
N GLY A 200 -18.42 10.14 -3.72
CA GLY A 200 -18.53 9.88 -5.15
C GLY A 200 -17.80 8.64 -5.68
N ILE A 201 -17.24 7.79 -4.80
CA ILE A 201 -16.65 6.49 -5.18
C ILE A 201 -17.28 5.38 -4.35
N ALA A 202 -17.72 4.31 -5.00
CA ALA A 202 -18.21 3.13 -4.28
C ALA A 202 -17.01 2.33 -3.73
N LEU A 203 -16.91 2.29 -2.40
CA LEU A 203 -15.90 1.55 -1.67
C LEU A 203 -16.55 0.35 -0.98
N HIS A 204 -15.89 -0.80 -1.06
CA HIS A 204 -16.35 -2.04 -0.45
C HIS A 204 -15.60 -2.30 0.85
N GLN A 205 -16.27 -2.88 1.84
CA GLN A 205 -15.64 -3.25 3.09
C GLN A 205 -14.63 -4.38 2.90
N GLY A 206 -13.61 -4.40 3.75
CA GLY A 206 -12.63 -5.47 3.81
C GLY A 206 -13.24 -6.82 4.18
N LEU A 207 -12.59 -7.89 3.75
CA LEU A 207 -13.02 -9.25 4.01
C LEU A 207 -12.74 -9.63 5.48
N THR A 208 -13.73 -10.25 6.13
CA THR A 208 -13.56 -10.80 7.49
C THR A 208 -13.11 -12.25 7.51
N SER A 209 -13.19 -12.92 6.37
CA SER A 209 -12.78 -14.30 6.16
C SER A 209 -12.37 -14.49 4.71
N TRP A 210 -11.39 -15.35 4.48
CA TRP A 210 -10.95 -15.73 3.14
C TRP A 210 -10.39 -17.16 3.17
N PRO A 211 -10.56 -17.94 2.09
CA PRO A 211 -9.95 -19.26 2.00
C PRO A 211 -8.45 -19.15 1.75
N VAL A 212 -7.68 -20.09 2.31
CA VAL A 212 -6.31 -20.35 1.86
C VAL A 212 -6.38 -21.21 0.60
N LEU A 213 -5.68 -20.81 -0.46
CA LEU A 213 -5.70 -21.49 -1.75
C LEU A 213 -4.40 -22.29 -1.99
N ASP A 214 -4.50 -23.45 -2.62
CA ASP A 214 -3.33 -24.17 -3.17
C ASP A 214 -2.80 -23.51 -4.46
N GLU A 215 -1.76 -24.09 -5.07
CA GLU A 215 -1.17 -23.58 -6.32
C GLU A 215 -2.14 -23.59 -7.51
N SER A 216 -3.19 -24.43 -7.47
CA SER A 216 -4.21 -24.52 -8.50
C SER A 216 -5.36 -23.52 -8.30
N GLY A 217 -5.34 -22.75 -7.21
CA GLY A 217 -6.43 -21.84 -6.84
C GLY A 217 -7.60 -22.53 -6.15
N THR A 218 -7.42 -23.76 -5.67
CA THR A 218 -8.46 -24.52 -4.96
C THR A 218 -8.37 -24.23 -3.45
N PRO A 219 -9.50 -23.96 -2.77
CA PRO A 219 -9.52 -23.80 -1.31
C PRO A 219 -9.01 -25.05 -0.59
N VAL A 220 -8.09 -24.85 0.35
CA VAL A 220 -7.51 -25.90 1.19
C VAL A 220 -8.09 -25.78 2.61
N PRO A 221 -8.55 -26.88 3.21
CA PRO A 221 -8.98 -26.87 4.61
C PRO A 221 -7.85 -26.42 5.54
N PRO A 222 -8.12 -25.64 6.61
CA PRO A 222 -7.07 -25.13 7.51
C PRO A 222 -6.18 -26.20 8.14
N GLN A 223 -6.66 -27.45 8.25
CA GLN A 223 -5.87 -28.58 8.78
C GLN A 223 -4.81 -29.09 7.80
N GLU A 224 -4.92 -28.76 6.52
CA GLU A 224 -4.07 -29.25 5.43
C GLU A 224 -3.16 -28.15 4.84
N THR A 225 -3.20 -26.93 5.39
CA THR A 225 -2.46 -25.79 4.86
C THR A 225 -0.96 -25.82 5.15
N ASP A 226 -0.51 -26.61 6.14
CA ASP A 226 0.90 -26.65 6.56
C ASP A 226 1.86 -27.15 5.46
N GLY A 227 1.35 -27.91 4.48
CA GLY A 227 2.13 -28.39 3.33
C GLY A 227 2.33 -27.34 2.22
N LEU A 228 1.64 -26.20 2.29
CA LEU A 228 1.65 -25.21 1.21
C LEU A 228 2.97 -24.41 1.19
N PRO A 229 3.58 -24.23 0.00
CA PRO A 229 4.72 -23.35 -0.21
C PRO A 229 4.55 -21.95 0.41
N PHE A 230 5.55 -21.55 1.19
CA PHE A 230 5.63 -20.27 1.90
C PHE A 230 4.48 -20.00 2.89
N PHE A 231 3.68 -21.01 3.23
CA PHE A 231 2.60 -20.82 4.18
C PHE A 231 3.11 -20.49 5.59
N SER A 232 2.27 -19.75 6.31
CA SER A 232 2.45 -19.31 7.68
C SER A 232 1.06 -19.14 8.27
N GLN A 233 0.89 -19.45 9.54
CA GLN A 233 -0.38 -19.28 10.25
C GLN A 233 -0.86 -17.81 10.25
N ALA A 234 0.02 -16.86 9.97
CA ALA A 234 -0.34 -15.44 9.82
C ALA A 234 -1.20 -15.15 8.57
N HIS A 235 -1.21 -16.05 7.58
CA HIS A 235 -2.06 -15.93 6.38
C HIS A 235 -3.53 -16.28 6.64
N LEU A 236 -3.81 -17.04 7.70
CA LEU A 236 -5.16 -17.44 8.06
C LEU A 236 -5.98 -16.23 8.51
N ALA A 237 -7.27 -16.24 8.18
CA ALA A 237 -8.18 -15.23 8.70
C ALA A 237 -8.23 -15.32 10.24
N PRO A 238 -8.40 -14.20 10.98
CA PRO A 238 -8.48 -14.24 12.43
C PRO A 238 -9.54 -15.20 12.98
N ASN A 239 -10.68 -15.34 12.29
CA ASN A 239 -11.74 -16.29 12.65
C ASN A 239 -11.26 -17.75 12.58
N GLU A 240 -10.49 -18.10 11.56
CA GLU A 240 -9.91 -19.44 11.40
C GLU A 240 -8.84 -19.70 12.46
N ARG A 241 -7.99 -18.71 12.75
CA ARG A 241 -7.00 -18.79 13.82
C ARG A 241 -7.64 -19.06 15.18
N MET A 242 -8.73 -18.36 15.49
CA MET A 242 -9.51 -18.61 16.71
C MET A 242 -10.10 -20.03 16.76
N ALA A 243 -10.63 -20.53 15.63
CA ALA A 243 -11.17 -21.89 15.54
C ALA A 243 -10.08 -22.96 15.74
N MET A 244 -8.86 -22.69 15.28
CA MET A 244 -7.70 -23.57 15.44
C MET A 244 -6.97 -23.39 16.80
N GLY A 245 -7.43 -22.46 17.66
CA GLY A 245 -6.77 -22.17 18.94
C GLY A 245 -5.41 -21.48 18.80
N ILE A 246 -5.18 -20.78 17.69
CA ILE A 246 -3.95 -20.03 17.40
C ILE A 246 -4.11 -18.58 17.86
N GLY A 247 -3.21 -18.12 18.74
CA GLY A 247 -3.23 -16.74 19.25
C GLY A 247 -4.27 -16.49 20.35
N ALA A 248 -4.29 -15.25 20.86
CA ALA A 248 -5.23 -14.86 21.90
C ALA A 248 -6.61 -14.51 21.28
N LYS A 249 -7.67 -15.17 21.75
CA LYS A 249 -9.03 -14.97 21.21
C LYS A 249 -9.48 -13.51 21.26
N GLU A 250 -9.22 -12.81 22.37
CA GLU A 250 -9.59 -11.40 22.53
C GLU A 250 -8.91 -10.51 21.49
N GLN A 251 -7.63 -10.75 21.21
CA GLN A 251 -6.87 -10.01 20.21
C GLN A 251 -7.41 -10.24 18.79
N GLU A 252 -7.67 -11.49 18.42
CA GLU A 252 -8.21 -11.82 17.09
C GLU A 252 -9.64 -11.27 16.90
N GLN A 253 -10.49 -11.28 17.95
CA GLN A 253 -11.81 -10.64 17.92
C GLN A 253 -11.72 -9.13 17.71
N ALA A 254 -10.80 -8.46 18.41
CA ALA A 254 -10.58 -7.02 18.26
C ALA A 254 -10.08 -6.64 16.85
N ILE A 255 -9.30 -7.51 16.21
CA ILE A 255 -8.84 -7.33 14.82
C ILE A 255 -10.02 -7.47 13.85
N VAL A 256 -10.84 -8.53 13.98
CA VAL A 256 -11.99 -8.77 13.08
C VAL A 256 -12.99 -7.61 13.14
N ALA A 257 -13.23 -7.06 14.33
CA ALA A 257 -14.16 -5.95 14.52
C ALA A 257 -13.75 -4.69 13.72
N GLN A 258 -12.46 -4.52 13.41
CA GLN A 258 -11.93 -3.37 12.69
C GLN A 258 -11.92 -3.56 11.17
N PHE A 259 -12.00 -4.79 10.64
CA PHE A 259 -11.89 -5.05 9.20
C PHE A 259 -12.93 -4.38 8.29
N PRO A 260 -14.16 -4.06 8.75
CA PRO A 260 -15.06 -3.22 7.96
C PRO A 260 -14.49 -1.82 7.63
N LEU A 261 -13.43 -1.38 8.32
CA LEU A 261 -12.71 -0.13 8.06
C LEU A 261 -11.62 -0.27 6.99
N CYS A 262 -11.22 -1.50 6.64
CA CYS A 262 -10.43 -1.74 5.43
C CYS A 262 -11.32 -1.49 4.21
N LEU A 263 -10.74 -0.89 3.16
CA LEU A 263 -11.48 -0.53 1.95
C LEU A 263 -10.92 -1.27 0.74
N ARG A 264 -11.83 -1.83 -0.06
CA ARG A 264 -11.56 -2.43 -1.36
C ARG A 264 -12.22 -1.58 -2.45
N LEU A 265 -11.53 -1.47 -3.57
CA LEU A 265 -12.04 -0.84 -4.78
C LEU A 265 -12.04 -1.87 -5.89
N TRP A 266 -13.21 -2.15 -6.46
CA TRP A 266 -13.30 -3.06 -7.60
C TRP A 266 -13.31 -2.27 -8.90
N HIS A 267 -12.96 -2.96 -9.99
CA HIS A 267 -12.76 -2.28 -11.26
C HIS A 267 -14.05 -1.64 -11.80
N GLU A 268 -15.20 -2.30 -11.61
CA GLU A 268 -16.49 -1.84 -12.15
C GLU A 268 -17.03 -0.58 -11.45
N ASP A 269 -16.41 -0.17 -10.35
CA ASP A 269 -16.85 0.95 -9.51
C ASP A 269 -16.12 2.28 -9.81
N ASN A 270 -15.32 2.33 -10.88
CA ASN A 270 -14.58 3.54 -11.36
C ASN A 270 -14.92 3.95 -12.79
#